data_AF-A0A939Q4C6-F1
#
_entry.id   AF-A0A939Q4C6-F1
#
_cell.length_a   1.000
_cell.length_b   1.000
_cell.length_c   1.000
_cell.angle_alpha   90.00
_cell.angle_beta   90.00
_cell.angle_gamma   90.00
#
_symmetry.space_group_name_H-M   'P 1'
#
loop_
_entity.id
_entity.type
_entity.pdbx_description
1 polymer ?
#
loop_
_entity_poly.entity_id
_entity_poly.type
_entity_poly.pdbx_seq_one_letter_code
_entity_poly.pdbx_strand_id
1 'polypeptide(L)'
;MIFEGGAATSLPEQMLRQVREGIVLDRVAQARRIQALDPIVLVTDREDLARKAEALGAHIYFTQSHSFHFGLCLQAVIRHYELERVLYMGGGAAPLASPMEIGRIVSLLQRAEALAAANNYHSADVVAFTPAVRALSAPLPPLDNLLAQALVEAGLPYRPLPRSLGLNFDVDTPTDLMVLAVHPAVGRATAAALKELELNLEPVRRAAELLLTPQADVLIFGRVGGALFQYLDTVTQCRLRLFSEERGMKAMGRDLRGEVLSLVGFLVDEVGPAGFIDRVARLAQAAFIDTRILWAHRRQTPSAADRFFSDLLVPDAIADPFTRELTAAARAAAIPILLGGHSLVAGGVWALVDAALRSKQELGAAPRS
;
A
#
# COMPACT_ATOMS: atom_id res chain seq x y z
N MET A 1 12.08 -2.81 13.93
CA MET A 1 11.11 -3.90 14.15
C MET A 1 10.20 -3.98 12.95
N ILE A 2 9.99 -5.18 12.42
CA ILE A 2 9.11 -5.44 11.28
C ILE A 2 8.07 -6.48 11.71
N PHE A 3 6.79 -6.24 11.42
CA PHE A 3 5.71 -7.18 11.73
C PHE A 3 5.15 -7.74 10.43
N GLU A 4 5.22 -9.05 10.24
CA GLU A 4 4.63 -9.73 9.09
C GLU A 4 4.21 -11.14 9.49
N GLY A 5 2.97 -11.49 9.22
CA GLY A 5 2.42 -12.79 9.58
C GLY A 5 0.95 -12.90 9.22
N GLY A 6 0.31 -13.94 9.72
CA GLY A 6 -1.11 -14.20 9.51
C GLY A 6 -1.38 -15.20 8.38
N ALA A 7 -2.63 -15.66 8.37
CA ALA A 7 -3.10 -16.66 7.41
C ALA A 7 -3.41 -16.04 6.05
N ALA A 8 -3.18 -16.81 4.99
CA ALA A 8 -3.60 -16.50 3.63
C ALA A 8 -4.48 -17.63 3.12
N THR A 9 -5.77 -17.36 2.88
CA THR A 9 -6.75 -18.42 2.58
C THR A 9 -6.99 -18.62 1.09
N SER A 10 -7.07 -17.52 0.34
CA SER A 10 -7.27 -17.51 -1.11
C SER A 10 -5.96 -17.36 -1.88
N LEU A 11 -5.97 -17.72 -3.16
CA LEU A 11 -4.81 -17.56 -4.04
C LEU A 11 -4.26 -16.11 -4.05
N PRO A 12 -5.08 -15.04 -4.21
CA PRO A 12 -4.56 -13.68 -4.17
C PRO A 12 -3.95 -13.27 -2.82
N GLU A 13 -4.48 -13.80 -1.70
CA GLU A 13 -3.87 -13.59 -0.38
C GLU A 13 -2.50 -14.28 -0.28
N GLN A 14 -2.35 -15.46 -0.88
CA GLN A 14 -1.06 -16.16 -0.93
C GLN A 14 -0.04 -15.39 -1.79
N MET A 15 -0.49 -14.79 -2.90
CA MET A 15 0.35 -13.90 -3.73
C MET A 15 0.83 -12.68 -2.95
N LEU A 16 -0.06 -12.02 -2.20
CA LEU A 16 0.30 -10.91 -1.32
C LEU A 16 1.31 -11.34 -0.27
N ARG A 17 1.07 -12.46 0.41
CA ARG A 17 1.96 -13.04 1.41
C ARG A 17 3.37 -13.32 0.86
N GLN A 18 3.47 -13.85 -0.36
CA GLN A 18 4.74 -14.15 -1.02
C GLN A 18 5.54 -12.87 -1.32
N VAL A 19 4.87 -11.83 -1.82
CA VAL A 19 5.55 -10.57 -2.15
C VAL A 19 5.90 -9.77 -0.90
N ARG A 20 5.03 -9.73 0.12
CA ARG A 20 5.33 -9.11 1.42
C ARG A 20 6.52 -9.76 2.11
N GLU A 21 6.67 -11.07 2.00
CA GLU A 21 7.91 -11.73 2.43
C GLU A 21 9.15 -11.16 1.72
N GLY A 22 9.09 -10.99 0.39
CA GLY A 22 10.18 -10.33 -0.36
C GLY A 22 10.47 -8.93 0.16
N ILE A 23 9.43 -8.14 0.45
CA ILE A 23 9.55 -6.78 1.00
C ILE A 23 10.26 -6.82 2.35
N VAL A 24 9.83 -7.69 3.26
CA VAL A 24 10.46 -7.88 4.58
C VAL A 24 11.94 -8.23 4.43
N LEU A 25 12.29 -9.18 3.57
CA LEU A 25 13.69 -9.58 3.36
C LEU A 25 14.55 -8.43 2.81
N ASP A 26 14.02 -7.65 1.86
CA ASP A 26 14.70 -6.47 1.35
C ASP A 26 14.85 -5.38 2.43
N ARG A 27 13.86 -5.20 3.31
CA ARG A 27 13.94 -4.27 4.47
C ARG A 27 14.98 -4.71 5.49
N VAL A 28 15.02 -6.01 5.84
CA VAL A 28 16.06 -6.54 6.74
C VAL A 28 17.45 -6.32 6.13
N ALA A 29 17.64 -6.67 4.87
CA ALA A 29 18.92 -6.49 4.17
C ALA A 29 19.33 -5.00 4.09
N GLN A 30 18.37 -4.09 3.90
CA GLN A 30 18.63 -2.66 3.91
C GLN A 30 19.00 -2.16 5.32
N ALA A 31 18.24 -2.55 6.34
CA ALA A 31 18.45 -2.14 7.73
C ALA A 31 19.81 -2.61 8.26
N ARG A 32 20.28 -3.81 7.88
CA ARG A 32 21.63 -4.31 8.23
C ARG A 32 22.78 -3.42 7.76
N ARG A 33 22.57 -2.60 6.73
CA ARG A 33 23.57 -1.65 6.23
C ARG A 33 23.60 -0.35 7.03
N ILE A 34 22.65 -0.14 7.93
CA ILE A 34 22.54 1.04 8.77
C ILE A 34 22.95 0.64 10.18
N GLN A 35 24.20 0.93 10.56
CA GLN A 35 24.78 0.50 11.85
C GLN A 35 23.98 0.93 13.08
N ALA A 36 23.26 2.06 12.99
CA ALA A 36 22.43 2.58 14.07
C ALA A 36 21.07 1.84 14.25
N LEU A 37 20.76 0.85 13.39
CA LEU A 37 19.59 -0.02 13.52
C LEU A 37 20.02 -1.38 14.06
N ASP A 38 20.07 -1.50 15.38
CA ASP A 38 20.35 -2.74 16.09
C ASP A 38 19.59 -2.77 17.43
N PRO A 39 18.90 -3.86 17.80
CA PRO A 39 18.65 -5.06 17.00
C PRO A 39 17.61 -4.84 15.89
N ILE A 40 17.74 -5.60 14.79
CA ILE A 40 16.68 -5.75 13.78
C ILE A 40 15.82 -6.94 14.17
N VAL A 41 14.59 -6.68 14.60
CA VAL A 41 13.65 -7.73 15.02
C VAL A 41 12.56 -7.92 13.97
N LEU A 42 12.38 -9.17 13.52
CA LEU A 42 11.20 -9.62 12.79
C LEU A 42 10.24 -10.31 13.76
N VAL A 43 8.99 -9.85 13.77
CA VAL A 43 7.90 -10.43 14.55
C VAL A 43 6.99 -11.18 13.58
N THR A 44 6.87 -12.50 13.74
CA THR A 44 6.16 -13.35 12.78
C THR A 44 5.65 -14.66 13.39
N ASP A 45 4.58 -15.21 12.84
CA ASP A 45 4.09 -16.58 13.10
C ASP A 45 4.55 -17.58 12.02
N ARG A 46 5.40 -17.14 11.08
CA ARG A 46 5.81 -17.92 9.90
C ARG A 46 7.25 -18.42 10.00
N GLU A 47 7.43 -19.73 10.17
CA GLU A 47 8.75 -20.37 10.27
C GLU A 47 9.61 -20.24 9.00
N ASP A 48 8.98 -20.26 7.82
CA ASP A 48 9.66 -20.12 6.53
C ASP A 48 10.28 -18.72 6.37
N LEU A 49 9.51 -17.68 6.69
CA LEU A 49 9.98 -16.29 6.66
C LEU A 49 11.02 -16.04 7.77
N ALA A 50 10.79 -16.57 8.97
CA ALA A 50 11.73 -16.46 10.09
C ALA A 50 13.14 -16.96 9.73
N ARG A 51 13.25 -18.18 9.18
CA ARG A 51 14.55 -18.75 8.77
C ARG A 51 15.28 -17.88 7.74
N LYS A 52 14.55 -17.33 6.76
CA LYS A 52 15.13 -16.46 5.73
C LYS A 52 15.60 -15.12 6.30
N ALA A 53 14.84 -14.53 7.21
CA ALA A 53 15.21 -13.27 7.87
C ALA A 53 16.36 -13.44 8.86
N GLU A 54 16.40 -14.55 9.61
CA GLU A 54 17.50 -14.90 10.52
C GLU A 54 18.81 -15.09 9.75
N ALA A 55 18.78 -15.73 8.57
CA ALA A 55 19.94 -15.84 7.69
C ALA A 55 20.47 -14.48 7.19
N LEU A 56 19.64 -13.43 7.22
CA LEU A 56 20.04 -12.04 6.93
C LEU A 56 20.47 -11.27 8.19
N GLY A 57 20.45 -11.90 9.37
CA GLY A 57 20.86 -11.31 10.64
C GLY A 57 19.75 -10.57 11.39
N ALA A 58 18.48 -10.88 11.13
CA ALA A 58 17.38 -10.42 11.97
C ALA A 58 17.21 -11.36 13.19
N HIS A 59 16.89 -10.77 14.34
CA HIS A 59 16.37 -11.51 15.48
C HIS A 59 14.89 -11.86 15.25
N ILE A 60 14.49 -13.06 15.63
CA ILE A 60 13.12 -13.53 15.44
C ILE A 60 12.36 -13.49 16.77
N TYR A 61 11.18 -12.91 16.75
CA TYR A 61 10.20 -13.02 17.82
C TYR A 61 8.97 -13.74 17.28
N PHE A 62 8.79 -15.00 17.66
CA PHE A 62 7.66 -15.80 17.22
C PHE A 62 6.36 -15.36 17.90
N THR A 63 5.30 -15.24 17.13
CA THR A 63 3.94 -14.98 17.62
C THR A 63 3.05 -16.20 17.42
N GLN A 64 1.90 -16.17 18.07
CA GLN A 64 0.82 -17.12 17.81
C GLN A 64 -0.12 -16.52 16.76
N SER A 65 -0.56 -17.36 15.81
CA SER A 65 -1.46 -16.96 14.72
C SER A 65 -2.90 -16.68 15.21
N HIS A 66 -3.33 -17.32 16.29
CA HIS A 66 -4.66 -17.12 16.89
C HIS A 66 -4.62 -16.06 17.99
N SER A 67 -5.60 -15.16 18.03
CA SER A 67 -5.76 -14.10 19.05
C SER A 67 -4.61 -13.06 19.12
N PHE A 68 -3.97 -12.78 18.00
CA PHE A 68 -2.92 -11.76 17.92
C PHE A 68 -3.44 -10.37 18.28
N HIS A 69 -2.77 -9.71 19.23
CA HIS A 69 -3.01 -8.31 19.59
C HIS A 69 -1.72 -7.51 19.37
N PHE A 70 -1.72 -6.62 18.38
CA PHE A 70 -0.54 -5.85 17.98
C PHE A 70 0.12 -5.11 19.14
N GLY A 71 -0.64 -4.28 19.87
CA GLY A 71 -0.11 -3.47 20.97
C GLY A 71 0.58 -4.28 22.07
N LEU A 72 -0.06 -5.35 22.55
CA LEU A 72 0.52 -6.25 23.55
C LEU A 72 1.81 -6.92 23.05
N CYS A 73 1.81 -7.37 21.79
CA CYS A 73 3.00 -7.97 21.19
C CYS A 73 4.13 -6.94 21.03
N LEU A 74 3.82 -5.72 20.57
CA LEU A 74 4.80 -4.63 20.46
C LEU A 74 5.46 -4.35 21.81
N GLN A 75 4.66 -4.24 22.88
CA GLN A 75 5.17 -4.04 24.23
C GLN A 75 6.02 -5.23 24.71
N ALA A 76 5.62 -6.47 24.40
CA ALA A 76 6.37 -7.65 24.77
C ALA A 76 7.75 -7.69 24.09
N VAL A 77 7.81 -7.32 22.81
CA VAL A 77 9.06 -7.25 22.06
C VAL A 77 9.96 -6.11 22.57
N ILE A 78 9.40 -4.92 22.86
CA ILE A 78 10.14 -3.81 23.47
C ILE A 78 10.77 -4.23 24.80
N ARG A 79 10.01 -4.94 25.66
CA ARG A 79 10.54 -5.47 26.94
C ARG A 79 11.62 -6.52 26.72
N HIS A 80 11.41 -7.44 25.80
CA HIS A 80 12.33 -8.56 25.57
C HIS A 80 13.70 -8.10 25.06
N TYR A 81 13.73 -7.12 24.15
CA TYR A 81 14.96 -6.59 23.56
C TYR A 81 15.43 -5.27 24.19
N GLU A 82 14.81 -4.84 25.30
CA GLU A 82 15.14 -3.62 26.04
C GLU A 82 15.26 -2.37 25.15
N LEU A 83 14.33 -2.23 24.20
CA LEU A 83 14.42 -1.20 23.17
C LEU A 83 14.18 0.20 23.78
N GLU A 84 15.04 1.17 23.46
CA GLU A 84 14.87 2.57 23.86
C GLU A 84 14.25 3.42 22.74
N ARG A 85 14.71 3.22 21.50
CA ARG A 85 14.27 3.92 20.29
C ARG A 85 13.77 2.90 19.28
N VAL A 86 12.57 3.09 18.76
CA VAL A 86 11.92 2.10 17.91
C VAL A 86 11.60 2.71 16.55
N LEU A 87 12.03 2.03 15.50
CA LEU A 87 11.47 2.15 14.16
C LEU A 87 10.65 0.89 13.87
N TYR A 88 9.34 1.07 13.77
CA TYR A 88 8.34 0.08 13.40
C TYR A 88 7.99 0.20 11.91
N MET A 89 7.86 -0.95 11.23
CA MET A 89 7.31 -1.05 9.88
C MET A 89 6.40 -2.28 9.77
N GLY A 90 5.25 -2.15 9.11
CA GLY A 90 4.45 -3.30 8.67
C GLY A 90 5.16 -4.05 7.52
N GLY A 91 4.87 -5.34 7.34
CA GLY A 91 5.57 -6.17 6.36
C GLY A 91 5.30 -5.81 4.90
N GLY A 92 4.16 -5.20 4.60
CA GLY A 92 3.86 -4.60 3.29
C GLY A 92 4.28 -3.15 3.14
N ALA A 93 4.86 -2.53 4.18
CA ALA A 93 5.09 -1.09 4.22
C ALA A 93 6.38 -0.68 3.49
N ALA A 94 6.32 0.49 2.84
CA ALA A 94 7.48 1.21 2.32
C ALA A 94 8.45 0.37 1.47
N PRO A 95 7.98 -0.46 0.51
CA PRO A 95 8.86 -1.32 -0.29
C PRO A 95 9.79 -0.50 -1.20
N LEU A 96 9.43 0.75 -1.49
CA LEU A 96 10.19 1.68 -2.32
C LEU A 96 11.05 2.66 -1.50
N ALA A 97 11.05 2.59 -0.16
CA ALA A 97 11.88 3.49 0.65
C ALA A 97 13.36 3.24 0.42
N SER A 98 14.07 4.32 0.07
CA SER A 98 15.52 4.33 -0.13
C SER A 98 16.28 4.27 1.21
N PRO A 99 17.56 3.84 1.19
CA PRO A 99 18.40 3.88 2.38
C PRO A 99 18.52 5.29 2.98
N MET A 100 18.46 6.33 2.13
CA MET A 100 18.51 7.72 2.57
C MET A 100 17.24 8.12 3.35
N GLU A 101 16.06 7.69 2.92
CA GLU A 101 14.82 7.95 3.65
C GLU A 101 14.84 7.27 5.03
N ILE A 102 15.24 6.01 5.10
CA ILE A 102 15.38 5.30 6.39
C ILE A 102 16.44 5.97 7.27
N GLY A 103 17.60 6.34 6.71
CA GLY A 103 18.66 7.04 7.44
C GLY A 103 18.23 8.39 8.03
N ARG A 104 17.31 9.11 7.37
CA ARG A 104 16.71 10.34 7.91
C ARG A 104 15.82 10.06 9.12
N ILE A 105 15.04 8.98 9.09
CA ILE A 105 14.22 8.55 10.23
C ILE A 105 15.12 8.16 11.42
N VAL A 106 16.20 7.44 11.15
CA VAL A 106 17.18 7.06 12.18
C VAL A 106 17.86 8.28 12.78
N SER A 107 18.28 9.23 11.94
CA SER A 107 18.87 10.50 12.40
C SER A 107 17.89 11.31 13.26
N LEU A 108 16.59 11.27 12.93
CA LEU A 108 15.54 11.92 13.71
C LEU A 108 15.40 11.26 15.09
N LEU A 109 15.41 9.92 15.16
CA LEU A 109 15.36 9.18 16.42
C LEU A 109 16.57 9.44 17.32
N GLN A 110 17.78 9.51 16.75
CA GLN A 110 19.00 9.73 17.52
C GLN A 110 19.07 11.13 18.17
N ARG A 111 18.46 12.14 17.54
CA ARG A 111 18.47 13.53 18.02
C ARG A 111 17.32 13.87 18.96
N ALA A 112 16.30 13.02 19.03
CA ALA A 112 15.11 13.27 19.82
C ALA A 112 15.24 12.66 21.22
N GLU A 113 14.94 13.45 22.25
CA GLU A 113 14.72 12.95 23.60
C GLU A 113 13.36 12.24 23.71
N ALA A 114 12.31 12.89 23.18
CA ALA A 114 10.95 12.35 23.09
C ALA A 114 10.31 12.70 21.74
N LEU A 115 9.69 11.73 21.08
CA LEU A 115 9.08 11.87 19.76
C LEU A 115 8.16 10.68 19.45
N ALA A 116 7.05 10.95 18.77
CA ALA A 116 6.37 9.99 17.89
C ALA A 116 6.30 10.56 16.47
N ALA A 117 6.73 9.79 15.48
CA ALA A 117 6.67 10.16 14.08
C ALA A 117 6.06 9.05 13.25
N ALA A 118 5.27 9.41 12.24
CA ALA A 118 4.61 8.43 11.37
C ALA A 118 4.51 8.92 9.92
N ASN A 119 4.45 7.98 8.98
CA ASN A 119 4.18 8.28 7.56
C ASN A 119 2.75 8.81 7.34
N ASN A 120 1.82 8.47 8.23
CA ASN A 120 0.45 8.95 8.25
C ASN A 120 -0.11 8.86 9.68
N TYR A 121 -0.62 9.98 10.21
CA TYR A 121 -1.14 10.03 11.58
C TYR A 121 -2.40 9.18 11.80
N HIS A 122 -3.23 9.03 10.77
CA HIS A 122 -4.54 8.38 10.89
C HIS A 122 -4.53 6.89 10.57
N SER A 123 -3.46 6.41 9.94
CA SER A 123 -3.28 5.00 9.56
C SER A 123 -1.81 4.80 9.23
N ALA A 124 -1.01 4.48 10.24
CA ALA A 124 0.45 4.43 10.11
C ALA A 124 0.93 3.01 9.78
N ASP A 125 1.82 2.92 8.79
CA ASP A 125 2.53 1.67 8.43
C ASP A 125 4.02 1.76 8.79
N VAL A 126 4.51 2.99 8.99
CA VAL A 126 5.87 3.30 9.44
C VAL A 126 5.76 4.26 10.62
N VAL A 127 6.27 3.83 11.78
CA VAL A 127 6.25 4.63 13.02
C VAL A 127 7.63 4.64 13.65
N ALA A 128 8.13 5.81 13.99
CA ALA A 128 9.38 6.01 14.72
C ALA A 128 9.09 6.70 16.05
N PHE A 129 9.53 6.13 17.17
CA PHE A 129 9.28 6.74 18.48
C PHE A 129 10.38 6.49 19.51
N THR A 130 10.46 7.42 20.46
CA THR A 130 11.36 7.39 21.62
C THR A 130 10.78 8.29 22.73
N PRO A 131 11.00 8.00 24.03
CA PRO A 131 11.53 6.75 24.54
C PRO A 131 10.45 5.66 24.48
N ALA A 132 10.84 4.42 24.17
CA ALA A 132 9.91 3.30 23.98
C ALA A 132 9.15 2.93 25.27
N VAL A 133 9.66 3.33 26.44
CA VAL A 133 8.97 3.17 27.73
C VAL A 133 7.58 3.80 27.73
N ARG A 134 7.34 4.86 26.93
CA ARG A 134 5.99 5.46 26.80
C ARG A 134 4.99 4.49 26.20
N ALA A 135 5.42 3.65 25.25
CA ALA A 135 4.59 2.62 24.66
C ALA A 135 4.27 1.50 25.67
N LEU A 136 5.15 1.21 26.63
CA LEU A 136 4.94 0.19 27.67
C LEU A 136 3.84 0.56 28.67
N SER A 137 3.66 1.85 28.94
CA SER A 137 2.63 2.37 29.84
C SER A 137 1.32 2.74 29.14
N ALA A 138 1.29 2.73 27.80
CA ALA A 138 0.14 3.18 27.01
C ALA A 138 -0.85 2.04 26.73
N PRO A 139 -2.16 2.34 26.63
CA PRO A 139 -3.14 1.39 26.09
C PRO A 139 -3.00 1.32 24.57
N LEU A 140 -2.10 0.45 24.09
CA LEU A 140 -1.86 0.32 22.66
C LEU A 140 -2.98 -0.46 21.94
N PRO A 141 -3.29 -0.11 20.68
CA PRO A 141 -4.38 -0.70 19.92
C PRO A 141 -4.12 -2.17 19.52
N PRO A 142 -5.19 -2.94 19.19
CA PRO A 142 -5.07 -4.32 18.71
C PRO A 142 -4.52 -4.42 17.27
N LEU A 143 -4.59 -3.33 16.51
CA LEU A 143 -4.04 -3.17 15.16
C LEU A 143 -3.03 -2.03 15.15
N ASP A 144 -2.10 -2.06 14.21
CA ASP A 144 -0.98 -1.13 14.12
C ASP A 144 -1.33 0.26 13.60
N ASN A 145 -2.37 0.38 12.77
CA ASN A 145 -2.72 1.63 12.08
C ASN A 145 -2.91 2.83 13.03
N LEU A 146 -3.33 2.59 14.27
CA LEU A 146 -3.57 3.63 15.30
C LEU A 146 -2.39 3.85 16.25
N LEU A 147 -1.25 3.19 16.05
CA LEU A 147 -0.08 3.29 16.94
C LEU A 147 0.38 4.73 17.13
N ALA A 148 0.43 5.53 16.07
CA ALA A 148 0.88 6.92 16.14
C ALA A 148 -0.01 7.76 17.08
N GLN A 149 -1.34 7.58 17.03
CA GLN A 149 -2.29 8.28 17.90
C GLN A 149 -2.10 7.84 19.36
N ALA A 150 -2.04 6.52 19.61
CA ALA A 150 -1.85 5.99 20.96
C ALA A 150 -0.55 6.49 21.61
N LEU A 151 0.52 6.66 20.84
CA LEU A 151 1.79 7.21 21.32
C LEU A 151 1.69 8.70 21.66
N VAL A 152 0.94 9.47 20.87
CA VAL A 152 0.71 10.90 21.13
C VAL A 152 -0.17 11.10 22.35
N GLU A 153 -1.22 10.29 22.50
CA GLU A 153 -2.07 10.24 23.70
C GLU A 153 -1.27 9.84 24.95
N ALA A 154 -0.23 9.02 24.79
CA ALA A 154 0.73 8.69 25.85
C ALA A 154 1.75 9.81 26.14
N GLY A 155 1.58 11.00 25.53
CA GLY A 155 2.36 12.20 25.80
C GLY A 155 3.61 12.40 24.95
N LEU A 156 3.78 11.62 23.87
CA LEU A 156 4.89 11.86 22.93
C LEU A 156 4.56 13.01 21.96
N PRO A 157 5.47 13.98 21.76
CA PRO A 157 5.26 15.03 20.77
C PRO A 157 5.25 14.43 19.37
N TYR A 158 4.25 14.79 18.57
CA TYR A 158 4.11 14.30 17.20
C TYR A 158 4.98 15.09 16.22
N ARG A 159 5.66 14.38 15.31
CA ARG A 159 6.27 14.98 14.11
C ARG A 159 5.96 14.10 12.90
N PRO A 160 5.26 14.61 11.87
CA PRO A 160 5.01 13.81 10.67
C PRO A 160 6.33 13.50 9.96
N LEU A 161 6.45 12.27 9.44
CA LEU A 161 7.54 11.94 8.52
C LEU A 161 7.33 12.68 7.20
N PRO A 162 8.41 13.01 6.46
CA PRO A 162 8.28 13.61 5.13
C PRO A 162 7.42 12.74 4.23
N ARG A 163 6.47 13.37 3.53
CA ARG A 163 5.65 12.68 2.53
C ARG A 163 6.53 12.33 1.34
N SER A 164 6.68 11.03 1.06
CA SER A 164 7.44 10.53 -0.08
C SER A 164 6.82 9.23 -0.59
N LEU A 165 7.04 8.92 -1.87
CA LEU A 165 6.57 7.66 -2.44
C LEU A 165 7.12 6.46 -1.65
N GLY A 166 8.40 6.53 -1.28
CA GLY A 166 9.08 5.48 -0.53
C GLY A 166 8.41 5.13 0.80
N LEU A 167 7.94 6.14 1.54
CA LEU A 167 7.32 5.95 2.86
C LEU A 167 5.80 5.81 2.83
N ASN A 168 5.14 6.22 1.75
CA ASN A 168 3.68 6.26 1.64
C ASN A 168 3.09 5.24 0.65
N PHE A 169 3.93 4.49 -0.07
CA PHE A 169 3.47 3.32 -0.82
C PHE A 169 3.54 2.07 0.06
N ASP A 170 2.47 1.30 0.05
CA ASP A 170 2.26 0.07 0.78
C ASP A 170 1.63 -0.98 -0.14
N VAL A 171 1.81 -2.25 0.20
CA VAL A 171 1.25 -3.38 -0.57
C VAL A 171 0.14 -4.03 0.23
N ASP A 172 -1.09 -3.70 -0.12
CA ASP A 172 -2.32 -4.15 0.57
C ASP A 172 -3.26 -4.97 -0.31
N THR A 173 -3.19 -4.76 -1.61
CA THR A 173 -4.07 -5.35 -2.61
C THR A 173 -3.29 -5.88 -3.80
N PRO A 174 -3.84 -6.83 -4.57
CA PRO A 174 -3.16 -7.35 -5.75
C PRO A 174 -2.82 -6.28 -6.80
N THR A 175 -3.59 -5.20 -6.91
CA THR A 175 -3.25 -4.08 -7.79
C THR A 175 -1.91 -3.45 -7.38
N ASP A 176 -1.61 -3.39 -6.08
CA ASP A 176 -0.33 -2.87 -5.58
C ASP A 176 0.84 -3.77 -6.01
N LEU A 177 0.62 -5.10 -6.10
CA LEU A 177 1.60 -6.03 -6.65
C LEU A 177 1.89 -5.71 -8.13
N MET A 178 0.84 -5.49 -8.92
CA MET A 178 0.97 -5.18 -10.34
C MET A 178 1.69 -3.84 -10.56
N VAL A 179 1.37 -2.82 -9.75
CA VAL A 179 2.05 -1.52 -9.75
C VAL A 179 3.52 -1.68 -9.35
N LEU A 180 3.79 -2.43 -8.29
CA LEU A 180 5.15 -2.65 -7.81
C LEU A 180 5.98 -3.42 -8.84
N ALA A 181 5.40 -4.41 -9.52
CA ALA A 181 6.06 -5.24 -10.54
C ALA A 181 6.59 -4.46 -11.75
N VAL A 182 6.06 -3.26 -12.02
CA VAL A 182 6.55 -2.39 -13.10
C VAL A 182 7.48 -1.27 -12.60
N HIS A 183 7.75 -1.19 -11.29
CA HIS A 183 8.58 -0.15 -10.71
C HIS A 183 10.06 -0.55 -10.71
N PRO A 184 10.99 0.28 -11.21
CA PRO A 184 12.41 -0.11 -11.35
C PRO A 184 13.16 -0.15 -10.01
N ALA A 185 12.71 0.59 -8.99
CA ALA A 185 13.38 0.67 -7.69
C ALA A 185 13.04 -0.46 -6.70
N VAL A 186 12.42 -1.55 -7.16
CA VAL A 186 12.02 -2.67 -6.29
C VAL A 186 13.25 -3.42 -5.78
N GLY A 187 13.20 -3.87 -4.53
CA GLY A 187 14.25 -4.68 -3.94
C GLY A 187 14.39 -6.07 -4.59
N ARG A 188 15.54 -6.72 -4.39
CA ARG A 188 15.89 -7.96 -5.12
C ARG A 188 14.96 -9.11 -4.75
N ALA A 189 14.67 -9.31 -3.46
CA ALA A 189 13.82 -10.40 -3.00
C ALA A 189 12.36 -10.17 -3.45
N THR A 190 11.88 -8.94 -3.35
CA THR A 190 10.56 -8.51 -3.83
C THR A 190 10.42 -8.71 -5.34
N ALA A 191 11.42 -8.31 -6.12
CA ALA A 191 11.40 -8.48 -7.58
C ALA A 191 11.39 -9.96 -8.00
N ALA A 192 12.14 -10.82 -7.28
CA ALA A 192 12.10 -12.26 -7.51
C ALA A 192 10.70 -12.84 -7.22
N ALA A 193 10.11 -12.48 -6.07
CA ALA A 193 8.77 -12.89 -5.71
C ALA A 193 7.71 -12.45 -6.75
N LEU A 194 7.77 -11.20 -7.21
CA LEU A 194 6.85 -10.68 -8.23
C LEU A 194 6.99 -11.39 -9.58
N LYS A 195 8.22 -11.77 -9.96
CA LYS A 195 8.48 -12.49 -11.20
C LYS A 195 7.83 -13.88 -11.21
N GLU A 196 7.83 -14.57 -10.07
CA GLU A 196 7.23 -15.90 -9.92
C GLU A 196 5.70 -15.91 -10.05
N LEU A 197 5.05 -14.77 -9.85
CA LEU A 197 3.58 -14.66 -9.95
C LEU A 197 3.05 -14.63 -11.38
N GLU A 198 3.91 -14.43 -12.39
CA GLU A 198 3.54 -14.39 -13.82
C GLU A 198 2.33 -13.46 -14.13
N LEU A 199 2.24 -12.34 -13.41
CA LEU A 199 1.14 -11.38 -13.54
C LEU A 199 1.08 -10.80 -14.96
N ASN A 200 -0.13 -10.59 -15.49
CA ASN A 200 -0.32 -9.80 -16.70
C ASN A 200 -0.14 -8.31 -16.39
N LEU A 201 1.04 -7.77 -16.74
CA LEU A 201 1.40 -6.37 -16.47
C LEU A 201 1.12 -5.42 -17.64
N GLU A 202 0.61 -5.92 -18.78
CA GLU A 202 0.37 -5.09 -19.97
C GLU A 202 -0.58 -3.91 -19.68
N PRO A 203 -1.74 -4.10 -19.03
CA PRO A 203 -2.66 -2.99 -18.77
C PRO A 203 -2.04 -1.92 -17.87
N VAL A 204 -1.23 -2.34 -16.89
CA VAL A 204 -0.55 -1.45 -15.96
C VAL A 204 0.49 -0.61 -16.68
N ARG A 205 1.30 -1.22 -17.56
CA ARG A 205 2.31 -0.51 -18.35
C ARG A 205 1.67 0.48 -19.31
N ARG A 206 0.61 0.09 -20.04
CA ARG A 206 -0.13 0.99 -20.94
C ARG A 206 -0.75 2.17 -20.18
N ALA A 207 -1.36 1.92 -19.01
CA ALA A 207 -1.94 2.99 -18.20
C ALA A 207 -0.86 3.95 -17.68
N ALA A 208 0.29 3.44 -17.24
CA ALA A 208 1.42 4.24 -16.78
C ALA A 208 2.01 5.13 -17.90
N GLU A 209 2.14 4.59 -19.11
CA GLU A 209 2.59 5.34 -20.29
C GLU A 209 1.65 6.51 -20.62
N LEU A 210 0.33 6.27 -20.56
CA LEU A 210 -0.68 7.28 -20.86
C LEU A 210 -0.64 8.46 -19.88
N LEU A 211 -0.26 8.25 -18.61
CA LEU A 211 -0.05 9.34 -17.65
C LEU A 211 1.03 10.34 -18.10
N LEU A 212 1.98 9.89 -18.91
CA LEU A 212 3.06 10.73 -19.46
C LEU A 212 2.92 10.97 -20.97
N THR A 213 1.70 10.84 -21.51
CA THR A 213 1.42 11.06 -22.94
C THR A 213 0.63 12.36 -23.13
N PRO A 214 1.18 13.34 -23.86
CA PRO A 214 0.47 14.58 -24.17
C PRO A 214 -0.89 14.34 -24.83
N GLN A 215 -1.89 15.14 -24.45
CA GLN A 215 -3.27 15.10 -24.97
C GLN A 215 -4.08 13.84 -24.63
N ALA A 216 -3.47 12.82 -24.02
CA ALA A 216 -4.20 11.66 -23.54
C ALA A 216 -5.21 12.08 -22.46
N ASP A 217 -6.40 11.49 -22.44
CA ASP A 217 -7.38 11.61 -21.37
C ASP A 217 -7.22 10.42 -20.42
N VAL A 218 -6.94 10.68 -19.14
CA VAL A 218 -6.83 9.64 -18.11
C VAL A 218 -7.83 9.90 -16.99
N LEU A 219 -8.65 8.91 -16.67
CA LEU A 219 -9.64 8.99 -15.60
C LEU A 219 -9.10 8.42 -14.30
N ILE A 220 -9.29 9.16 -13.21
CA ILE A 220 -9.02 8.68 -11.85
C ILE A 220 -10.29 8.87 -11.04
N PHE A 221 -10.88 7.78 -10.59
CA PHE A 221 -12.05 7.80 -9.71
C PHE A 221 -11.72 7.10 -8.40
N GLY A 222 -11.92 7.79 -7.28
CA GLY A 222 -11.76 7.20 -5.98
C GLY A 222 -11.51 8.19 -4.85
N ARG A 223 -10.95 7.69 -3.74
CA ARG A 223 -10.61 8.49 -2.56
C ARG A 223 -9.31 9.30 -2.74
N VAL A 224 -9.24 10.13 -3.79
CA VAL A 224 -8.05 10.90 -4.15
C VAL A 224 -7.81 12.06 -3.18
N GLY A 225 -6.62 12.13 -2.56
CA GLY A 225 -6.26 13.25 -1.68
C GLY A 225 -5.74 14.46 -2.46
N GLY A 226 -5.98 15.68 -1.95
CA GLY A 226 -5.55 16.92 -2.61
C GLY A 226 -4.03 17.00 -2.89
N ALA A 227 -3.20 16.49 -1.97
CA ALA A 227 -1.75 16.44 -2.17
C ALA A 227 -1.33 15.53 -3.35
N LEU A 228 -2.06 14.42 -3.57
CA LEU A 228 -1.80 13.58 -4.75
C LEU A 228 -2.26 14.31 -6.01
N PHE A 229 -3.43 14.94 -6.00
CA PHE A 229 -3.90 15.67 -7.17
C PHE A 229 -2.91 16.77 -7.59
N GLN A 230 -2.45 17.59 -6.64
CA GLN A 230 -1.45 18.63 -6.92
C GLN A 230 -0.16 18.06 -7.52
N TYR A 231 0.31 16.93 -7.00
CA TYR A 231 1.46 16.23 -7.56
C TYR A 231 1.17 15.80 -9.00
N LEU A 232 0.08 15.06 -9.25
CA LEU A 232 -0.26 14.55 -10.58
C LEU A 232 -0.44 15.67 -11.60
N ASP A 233 -1.11 16.76 -11.24
CA ASP A 233 -1.29 17.95 -12.07
C ASP A 233 0.05 18.59 -12.47
N THR A 234 1.06 18.47 -11.62
CA THR A 234 2.41 19.00 -11.87
C THR A 234 3.28 18.08 -12.72
N VAL A 235 3.16 16.75 -12.55
CA VAL A 235 4.12 15.79 -13.12
C VAL A 235 3.59 14.99 -14.32
N THR A 236 2.27 14.84 -14.46
CA THR A 236 1.68 14.12 -15.60
C THR A 236 1.66 15.00 -16.84
N GLN A 237 1.60 14.38 -18.02
CA GLN A 237 1.51 15.08 -19.30
C GLN A 237 0.14 14.91 -19.98
N CYS A 238 -0.71 14.04 -19.42
CA CYS A 238 -2.08 13.82 -19.88
C CYS A 238 -3.06 14.85 -19.30
N ARG A 239 -4.26 14.92 -19.87
CA ARG A 239 -5.42 15.56 -19.27
C ARG A 239 -6.06 14.62 -18.25
N LEU A 240 -6.13 15.07 -17.01
CA LEU A 240 -6.73 14.29 -15.92
C LEU A 240 -8.24 14.56 -15.81
N ARG A 241 -9.04 13.48 -15.76
CA ARG A 241 -10.45 13.50 -15.36
C ARG A 241 -10.56 12.90 -13.97
N LEU A 242 -10.67 13.76 -12.96
CA LEU A 242 -10.56 13.36 -11.56
C LEU A 242 -11.91 13.44 -10.85
N PHE A 243 -12.36 12.31 -10.32
CA PHE A 243 -13.56 12.18 -9.49
C PHE A 243 -13.15 11.75 -8.09
N SER A 244 -13.03 12.72 -7.18
CA SER A 244 -12.66 12.47 -5.79
C SER A 244 -13.89 12.38 -4.91
N GLU A 245 -14.21 11.18 -4.44
CA GLU A 245 -15.36 10.93 -3.57
C GLU A 245 -14.95 10.21 -2.29
N GLU A 246 -15.75 10.35 -1.23
CA GLU A 246 -15.71 9.50 -0.03
C GLU A 246 -14.34 9.46 0.71
N ARG A 247 -13.59 10.57 0.66
CA ARG A 247 -12.39 10.76 1.48
C ARG A 247 -12.73 10.56 2.97
N GLY A 248 -11.90 9.76 3.65
CA GLY A 248 -12.10 9.43 5.06
C GLY A 248 -13.18 8.38 5.32
N MET A 249 -13.75 7.74 4.29
CA MET A 249 -14.77 6.68 4.41
C MET A 249 -14.52 5.69 5.55
N LYS A 250 -13.35 5.03 5.55
CA LYS A 250 -12.96 4.06 6.59
C LYS A 250 -12.62 4.73 7.92
N ALA A 251 -11.82 5.80 7.88
CA ALA A 251 -11.32 6.48 9.08
C ALA A 251 -12.45 7.07 9.94
N MET A 252 -13.55 7.49 9.29
CA MET A 252 -14.76 8.00 9.96
C MET A 252 -15.83 6.91 10.15
N GLY A 253 -15.55 5.64 9.81
CA GLY A 253 -16.48 4.50 9.92
C GLY A 253 -17.78 4.65 9.13
N ARG A 254 -17.78 5.44 8.05
CA ARG A 254 -18.99 5.70 7.24
C ARG A 254 -19.45 4.48 6.47
N ASP A 255 -18.51 3.65 6.02
CA ASP A 255 -18.78 2.35 5.40
C ASP A 255 -19.50 1.40 6.36
N LEU A 256 -19.05 1.32 7.62
CA LEU A 256 -19.69 0.51 8.65
C LEU A 256 -21.10 0.99 9.01
N ARG A 257 -21.35 2.30 8.94
CA ARG A 257 -22.68 2.89 9.18
C ARG A 257 -23.59 2.91 7.94
N GLY A 258 -23.10 2.50 6.77
CA GLY A 258 -23.89 2.52 5.53
C GLY A 258 -24.22 3.92 5.01
N GLU A 259 -23.37 4.91 5.32
CA GLU A 259 -23.53 6.34 5.01
C GLU A 259 -22.79 6.78 3.73
N VAL A 260 -22.18 5.83 3.03
CA VAL A 260 -21.40 6.09 1.82
C VAL A 260 -22.35 6.37 0.66
N LEU A 261 -22.16 7.51 0.00
CA LEU A 261 -22.93 7.92 -1.18
C LEU A 261 -21.96 8.41 -2.25
N SER A 262 -22.19 8.00 -3.49
CA SER A 262 -21.30 8.25 -4.63
C SER A 262 -22.11 8.68 -5.84
N LEU A 263 -21.75 9.79 -6.48
CA LEU A 263 -22.41 10.20 -7.73
C LEU A 263 -22.12 9.17 -8.84
N VAL A 264 -20.89 8.65 -8.87
CA VAL A 264 -20.52 7.53 -9.73
C VAL A 264 -21.28 6.26 -9.35
N GLY A 265 -21.49 6.00 -8.05
CA GLY A 265 -22.32 4.92 -7.56
C GLY A 265 -23.75 4.98 -8.08
N PHE A 266 -24.40 6.15 -7.99
CA PHE A 266 -25.73 6.37 -8.58
C PHE A 266 -25.73 6.15 -10.10
N LEU A 267 -24.70 6.62 -10.81
CA LEU A 267 -24.57 6.34 -12.24
C LEU A 267 -24.48 4.84 -12.53
N VAL A 268 -23.69 4.09 -11.75
CA VAL A 268 -23.57 2.63 -11.89
C VAL A 268 -24.91 1.94 -11.62
N ASP A 269 -25.67 2.40 -10.62
CA ASP A 269 -27.00 1.86 -10.31
C ASP A 269 -27.97 2.03 -11.49
N GLU A 270 -27.92 3.17 -12.17
CA GLU A 270 -28.79 3.48 -13.32
C GLU A 270 -28.46 2.65 -14.56
N VAL A 271 -27.20 2.25 -14.74
CA VAL A 271 -26.69 1.83 -16.07
C VAL A 271 -25.98 0.49 -16.08
N GLY A 272 -25.85 -0.10 -14.90
CA GLY A 272 -25.16 -1.35 -14.65
C GLY A 272 -23.62 -1.25 -14.74
N PRO A 273 -22.91 -2.27 -14.24
CA PRO A 273 -21.45 -2.34 -14.32
C PRO A 273 -20.89 -2.23 -15.74
N ALA A 274 -21.45 -3.00 -16.68
CA ALA A 274 -21.00 -2.97 -18.08
C ALA A 274 -21.25 -1.61 -18.74
N GLY A 275 -22.42 -1.01 -18.50
CA GLY A 275 -22.73 0.34 -18.97
C GLY A 275 -21.75 1.35 -18.40
N PHE A 276 -21.46 1.32 -17.11
CA PHE A 276 -20.47 2.23 -16.50
C PHE A 276 -19.10 2.16 -17.18
N ILE A 277 -18.57 0.96 -17.41
CA ILE A 277 -17.29 0.77 -18.10
C ILE A 277 -17.31 1.31 -19.54
N ASP A 278 -18.41 1.13 -20.29
CA ASP A 278 -18.58 1.74 -21.62
C ASP A 278 -18.48 3.28 -21.56
N ARG A 279 -19.11 3.93 -20.57
CA ARG A 279 -19.01 5.40 -20.40
C ARG A 279 -17.58 5.81 -20.07
N VAL A 280 -16.89 5.07 -19.20
CA VAL A 280 -15.48 5.33 -18.87
C VAL A 280 -14.60 5.24 -20.12
N ALA A 281 -14.78 4.20 -20.94
CA ALA A 281 -14.03 4.00 -22.18
C ALA A 281 -14.29 5.07 -23.25
N ARG A 282 -15.44 5.73 -23.22
CA ARG A 282 -15.76 6.89 -24.07
C ARG A 282 -15.14 8.19 -23.58
N LEU A 283 -14.88 8.31 -22.28
CA LEU A 283 -14.38 9.53 -21.64
C LEU A 283 -12.84 9.60 -21.59
N ALA A 284 -12.17 8.45 -21.56
CA ALA A 284 -10.74 8.36 -21.32
C ALA A 284 -10.08 7.24 -22.12
N GLN A 285 -8.75 7.28 -22.19
CA GLN A 285 -7.89 6.26 -22.80
C GLN A 285 -7.26 5.34 -21.76
N ALA A 286 -7.35 5.67 -20.47
CA ALA A 286 -7.02 4.81 -19.34
C ALA A 286 -7.87 5.19 -18.12
N ALA A 287 -8.11 4.25 -17.21
CA ALA A 287 -8.81 4.52 -15.97
C ALA A 287 -8.22 3.82 -14.75
N PHE A 288 -8.20 4.52 -13.61
CA PHE A 288 -7.88 4.00 -12.29
C PHE A 288 -9.10 4.15 -11.39
N ILE A 289 -9.64 3.03 -10.90
CA ILE A 289 -10.95 2.97 -10.25
C ILE A 289 -10.82 2.34 -8.86
N ASP A 290 -11.07 3.12 -7.82
CA ASP A 290 -11.25 2.66 -6.44
C ASP A 290 -12.65 2.04 -6.28
N THR A 291 -12.74 0.74 -6.56
CA THR A 291 -14.00 -0.03 -6.57
C THR A 291 -14.66 -0.13 -5.19
N ARG A 292 -13.92 0.16 -4.11
CA ARG A 292 -14.44 0.05 -2.74
C ARG A 292 -15.53 1.06 -2.45
N ILE A 293 -15.51 2.22 -3.12
CA ILE A 293 -16.59 3.22 -3.02
C ILE A 293 -17.89 2.65 -3.59
N LEU A 294 -17.82 1.95 -4.73
CA LEU A 294 -18.99 1.40 -5.41
C LEU A 294 -19.68 0.33 -4.55
N TRP A 295 -18.90 -0.57 -3.95
CA TRP A 295 -19.45 -1.56 -3.02
C TRP A 295 -20.06 -0.90 -1.77
N ALA A 296 -19.35 0.06 -1.18
CA ALA A 296 -19.83 0.74 0.03
C ALA A 296 -21.10 1.57 -0.22
N HIS A 297 -21.20 2.25 -1.37
CA HIS A 297 -22.43 2.92 -1.83
C HIS A 297 -23.61 1.95 -1.92
N ARG A 298 -23.37 0.75 -2.48
CA ARG A 298 -24.36 -0.32 -2.59
C ARG A 298 -24.59 -1.11 -1.29
N ARG A 299 -23.91 -0.72 -0.20
CA ARG A 299 -23.90 -1.43 1.10
C ARG A 299 -23.53 -2.90 0.97
N GLN A 300 -22.65 -3.20 0.02
CA GLN A 300 -22.11 -4.52 -0.23
C GLN A 300 -20.74 -4.69 0.43
N THR A 301 -20.47 -5.89 0.91
CA THR A 301 -19.19 -6.29 1.50
C THR A 301 -18.68 -7.56 0.83
N PRO A 302 -18.21 -7.48 -0.43
CA PRO A 302 -17.65 -8.65 -1.12
C PRO A 302 -16.51 -9.26 -0.31
N SER A 303 -16.35 -10.58 -0.43
CA SER A 303 -15.29 -11.32 0.27
C SER A 303 -13.90 -10.77 -0.08
N ALA A 304 -12.89 -10.97 0.79
CA ALA A 304 -11.53 -10.57 0.44
C ALA A 304 -11.08 -11.20 -0.90
N ALA A 305 -11.41 -12.47 -1.12
CA ALA A 305 -11.15 -13.17 -2.37
C ALA A 305 -11.81 -12.48 -3.57
N ASP A 306 -13.11 -12.16 -3.52
CA ASP A 306 -13.81 -11.47 -4.63
C ASP A 306 -13.18 -10.11 -4.94
N ARG A 307 -12.86 -9.33 -3.90
CA ARG A 307 -12.23 -8.01 -4.06
C ARG A 307 -10.86 -8.14 -4.72
N PHE A 308 -10.07 -9.13 -4.31
CA PHE A 308 -8.73 -9.35 -4.83
C PHE A 308 -8.71 -9.98 -6.22
N PHE A 309 -9.64 -10.85 -6.56
CA PHE A 309 -9.82 -11.31 -7.94
C PHE A 309 -10.32 -10.19 -8.85
N SER A 310 -11.14 -9.26 -8.33
CA SER A 310 -11.51 -8.04 -9.07
C SER A 310 -10.29 -7.16 -9.36
N ASP A 311 -9.38 -7.00 -8.40
CA ASP A 311 -8.13 -6.25 -8.56
C ASP A 311 -7.23 -6.85 -9.65
N LEU A 312 -7.21 -8.18 -9.76
CA LEU A 312 -6.46 -8.95 -10.77
C LEU A 312 -7.17 -9.06 -12.13
N LEU A 313 -8.39 -8.53 -12.28
CA LEU A 313 -9.22 -8.71 -13.48
C LEU A 313 -9.53 -10.18 -13.81
N VAL A 314 -9.83 -11.01 -12.80
CA VAL A 314 -10.16 -12.45 -12.95
C VAL A 314 -11.62 -12.71 -12.59
N PRO A 315 -12.58 -12.41 -13.48
CA PRO A 315 -14.02 -12.49 -13.17
C PRO A 315 -14.50 -13.92 -12.88
N ASP A 316 -13.88 -14.93 -13.50
CA ASP A 316 -14.30 -16.33 -13.39
C ASP A 316 -14.13 -16.88 -11.96
N ALA A 317 -13.30 -16.24 -11.14
CA ALA A 317 -13.05 -16.60 -9.75
C ALA A 317 -13.89 -15.80 -8.74
N ILE A 318 -14.84 -14.97 -9.21
CA ILE A 318 -15.63 -14.04 -8.38
C ILE A 318 -17.05 -14.57 -8.19
N ALA A 319 -17.45 -14.72 -6.93
CA ALA A 319 -18.78 -15.18 -6.53
C ALA A 319 -19.82 -14.06 -6.62
N ASP A 320 -19.51 -12.88 -6.08
CA ASP A 320 -20.41 -11.72 -6.05
C ASP A 320 -20.80 -11.26 -7.48
N PRO A 321 -22.09 -11.28 -7.85
CA PRO A 321 -22.51 -11.01 -9.23
C PRO A 321 -22.16 -9.61 -9.73
N PHE A 322 -22.34 -8.58 -8.90
CA PHE A 322 -22.04 -7.19 -9.25
C PHE A 322 -20.55 -7.02 -9.52
N THR A 323 -19.72 -7.54 -8.62
CA THR A 323 -18.27 -7.50 -8.74
C THR A 323 -17.81 -8.27 -9.98
N ARG A 324 -18.32 -9.49 -10.20
CA ARG A 324 -17.97 -10.30 -11.38
C ARG A 324 -18.28 -9.57 -12.68
N GLU A 325 -19.46 -8.95 -12.79
CA GLU A 325 -19.84 -8.20 -13.99
C GLU A 325 -18.96 -6.96 -14.20
N LEU A 326 -18.70 -6.18 -13.14
CA LEU A 326 -17.80 -5.03 -13.19
C LEU A 326 -16.39 -5.42 -13.65
N THR A 327 -15.85 -6.48 -13.06
CA THR A 327 -14.52 -7.01 -13.40
C THR A 327 -14.47 -7.52 -14.83
N ALA A 328 -15.50 -8.27 -15.28
CA ALA A 328 -15.57 -8.77 -16.64
C ALA A 328 -15.61 -7.64 -17.67
N ALA A 329 -16.42 -6.60 -17.41
CA ALA A 329 -16.50 -5.43 -18.26
C ALA A 329 -15.17 -4.67 -18.32
N ALA A 330 -14.51 -4.45 -17.16
CA ALA A 330 -13.21 -3.80 -17.10
C ALA A 330 -12.12 -4.59 -17.85
N ARG A 331 -12.10 -5.92 -17.71
CA ARG A 331 -11.17 -6.82 -18.43
C ARG A 331 -11.37 -6.77 -19.95
N ALA A 332 -12.62 -6.65 -20.41
CA ALA A 332 -12.96 -6.64 -21.83
C ALA A 332 -12.85 -5.25 -22.50
N ALA A 333 -12.59 -4.19 -21.73
CA ALA A 333 -12.51 -2.83 -22.25
C ALA A 333 -11.35 -2.66 -23.25
N ALA A 334 -11.55 -1.81 -24.26
CA ALA A 334 -10.52 -1.48 -25.25
C ALA A 334 -9.38 -0.60 -24.69
N ILE A 335 -9.61 0.01 -23.52
CA ILE A 335 -8.65 0.84 -22.79
C ILE A 335 -8.15 0.09 -21.55
N PRO A 336 -6.92 0.33 -21.08
CA PRO A 336 -6.47 -0.19 -19.80
C PRO A 336 -7.29 0.40 -18.65
N ILE A 337 -7.95 -0.46 -17.88
CA ILE A 337 -8.69 -0.11 -16.67
C ILE A 337 -8.10 -0.89 -15.50
N LEU A 338 -7.55 -0.18 -14.52
CA LEU A 338 -7.09 -0.77 -13.28
C LEU A 338 -8.19 -0.60 -12.23
N LEU A 339 -8.65 -1.73 -11.70
CA LEU A 339 -9.51 -1.78 -10.53
C LEU A 339 -8.63 -1.95 -9.29
N GLY A 340 -9.02 -1.31 -8.18
CA GLY A 340 -8.25 -1.40 -6.95
C GLY A 340 -8.94 -0.77 -5.75
N GLY A 341 -8.18 -0.59 -4.68
CA GLY A 341 -8.60 0.13 -3.48
C GLY A 341 -8.09 1.56 -3.41
N HIS A 342 -8.04 2.08 -2.17
CA HIS A 342 -7.50 3.41 -1.91
C HIS A 342 -6.04 3.52 -2.35
N SER A 343 -5.25 2.46 -2.10
CA SER A 343 -3.83 2.38 -2.43
C SER A 343 -3.59 2.69 -3.90
N LEU A 344 -4.37 2.11 -4.82
CA LEU A 344 -4.32 2.40 -6.25
C LEU A 344 -4.39 3.91 -6.54
N VAL A 345 -5.41 4.60 -6.02
CA VAL A 345 -5.62 6.05 -6.22
C VAL A 345 -4.92 6.92 -5.16
N ALA A 346 -3.92 6.36 -4.49
CA ALA A 346 -3.06 7.01 -3.53
C ALA A 346 -1.59 6.81 -3.92
N GLY A 347 -0.92 5.83 -3.31
CA GLY A 347 0.46 5.49 -3.63
C GLY A 347 0.63 4.82 -4.99
N GLY A 348 -0.39 4.10 -5.50
CA GLY A 348 -0.32 3.32 -6.73
C GLY A 348 -0.10 4.17 -7.98
N VAL A 349 -1.00 5.11 -8.27
CA VAL A 349 -0.82 6.04 -9.40
C VAL A 349 0.46 6.88 -9.22
N TRP A 350 0.81 7.27 -7.99
CA TRP A 350 2.09 7.94 -7.73
C TRP A 350 3.29 7.06 -8.15
N ALA A 351 3.31 5.79 -7.74
CA ALA A 351 4.35 4.84 -8.10
C ALA A 351 4.43 4.63 -9.61
N LEU A 352 3.29 4.55 -10.32
CA LEU A 352 3.27 4.39 -11.78
C LEU A 352 3.86 5.60 -12.49
N VAL A 353 3.55 6.81 -12.05
CA VAL A 353 4.16 8.03 -12.61
C VAL A 353 5.67 8.06 -12.34
N ASP A 354 6.10 7.76 -11.11
CA ASP A 354 7.53 7.72 -10.76
C ASP A 354 8.28 6.67 -11.58
N ALA A 355 7.71 5.47 -11.73
CA ALA A 355 8.26 4.40 -12.57
C ALA A 355 8.40 4.85 -14.03
N ALA A 356 7.34 5.40 -14.61
CA ALA A 356 7.34 5.83 -16.01
C ALA A 356 8.34 6.99 -16.25
N LEU A 357 8.49 7.91 -15.29
CA LEU A 357 9.47 9.00 -15.37
C LEU A 357 10.90 8.46 -15.33
N ARG A 358 11.21 7.51 -14.44
CA ARG A 358 12.54 6.86 -14.35
C ARG A 358 12.88 6.12 -15.64
N SER A 359 11.95 5.34 -16.18
CA SER A 359 12.17 4.63 -17.44
C SER A 359 12.44 5.59 -18.61
N LYS A 360 11.76 6.74 -18.69
CA LYS A 360 12.05 7.77 -19.71
C LYS A 360 13.45 8.39 -19.52
N GLN A 361 13.87 8.65 -18.28
CA GLN A 361 15.21 9.19 -17.99
C GLN A 361 16.31 8.21 -18.39
N GLU A 362 16.14 6.91 -18.09
CA GLU A 362 17.09 5.85 -18.47
C GLU A 362 17.21 5.72 -20.00
N LEU A 363 16.08 5.76 -20.73
CA LEU A 363 16.07 5.73 -22.19
C LEU A 363 16.72 6.98 -22.82
N GLY A 364 16.56 8.15 -22.20
CA GLY A 364 17.20 9.39 -22.65
C GLY A 364 18.70 9.47 -22.37
N ALA A 365 19.19 8.72 -21.39
CA ALA A 365 20.60 8.64 -21.00
C ALA A 365 21.41 7.56 -21.75
N ALA A 366 20.75 6.64 -22.46
CA ALA A 366 21.44 5.66 -23.30
C ALA A 366 22.13 6.38 -24.49
N PRO A 367 23.42 6.10 -24.76
CA PRO A 367 24.09 6.70 -25.91
C PRO A 367 23.33 6.33 -27.19
N ARG A 368 22.99 7.33 -27.99
CA ARG A 368 22.44 7.10 -29.34
C ARG A 368 23.55 6.41 -30.14
N SER A 369 23.36 5.12 -30.42
CA SER A 369 24.25 4.31 -31.26
C SER A 369 24.32 4.84 -32.69
#